data_AF-A0A1L7I0H7-F1
#
_entry.id   AF-A0A1L7I0H7-F1
#
_cell.length_a   1.000
_cell.length_b   1.000
_cell.length_c   1.000
_cell.angle_alpha   90.00
_cell.angle_beta   90.00
_cell.angle_gamma   90.00
#
_symmetry.space_group_name_H-M   'P 1'
#
loop_
_entity.id
_entity.type
_entity.pdbx_description
1 polymer ?
#
loop_
_entity_poly.entity_id
_entity_poly.type
_entity_poly.pdbx_seq_one_letter_code
_entity_poly.pdbx_strand_id
1 'polypeptide(L)'
;MAIPKHDEIRLRALDLLTKHPILKLKDFIEPLAEDFNLSEEEVTRMYPSGNGHIFYDRVSWALSYLNMAGLVDKPKRGQYQINPQGRQMLNSPEKLEKYIQKKLEKREPTRKKKEATTTDKLSIEKEDEDSTPQEKLYNSFENIRKSIYAEILDTILSKTPIEFERLVVQLLQKMGYGGEIKDSGMVTKASNDGGIDGVIKEDILGLGRIYLQAKRYKLDSGIQRDEVQKFVGALQTAQSNKGVFITTSYFSSGAIGYVESLHGSNNIVLVDGKKLAEFIYDFGLGMQVEQTIEIKKLDADYWDSMKDQD
;
A
#
# COMPACT_ATOMS: atom_id res chain seq x y z
N MET A 1 -10.14 -17.72 -1.01
CA MET A 1 -9.29 -18.19 -2.13
C MET A 1 -8.56 -16.97 -2.71
N ALA A 2 -7.76 -17.09 -3.77
CA ALA A 2 -7.24 -15.88 -4.41
C ALA A 2 -8.35 -15.25 -5.25
N ILE A 3 -8.51 -13.91 -5.19
CA ILE A 3 -9.35 -13.18 -6.15
C ILE A 3 -8.80 -13.52 -7.55
N PRO A 4 -9.63 -13.91 -8.54
CA PRO A 4 -9.17 -14.29 -9.86
C PRO A 4 -8.49 -13.12 -10.56
N LYS A 5 -7.48 -13.41 -11.37
CA LYS A 5 -6.78 -12.42 -12.20
C LYS A 5 -7.66 -12.02 -13.40
N HIS A 6 -7.31 -10.92 -14.06
CA HIS A 6 -8.15 -10.37 -15.12
C HIS A 6 -8.26 -11.29 -16.34
N ASP A 7 -7.27 -12.14 -16.59
CA ASP A 7 -7.19 -13.11 -17.69
C ASP A 7 -8.08 -14.33 -17.43
N GLU A 8 -8.06 -14.84 -16.19
CA GLU A 8 -8.97 -15.89 -15.72
C GLU A 8 -10.45 -15.47 -15.87
N ILE A 9 -10.75 -14.18 -15.68
CA ILE A 9 -12.10 -13.61 -15.81
C ILE A 9 -12.58 -13.53 -17.27
N ARG A 10 -11.69 -13.31 -18.25
CA ARG A 10 -12.06 -12.98 -19.64
C ARG A 10 -12.99 -14.01 -20.27
N LEU A 11 -12.68 -15.30 -20.11
CA LEU A 11 -13.47 -16.38 -20.70
C LEU A 11 -14.89 -16.41 -20.12
N ARG A 12 -15.01 -16.30 -18.79
CA ARG A 12 -16.30 -16.34 -18.08
C ARG A 12 -17.14 -15.09 -18.37
N ALA A 13 -16.51 -13.92 -18.42
CA ALA A 13 -17.17 -12.68 -18.82
C ALA A 13 -17.70 -12.75 -20.27
N LEU A 14 -16.95 -13.38 -21.18
CA LEU A 14 -17.37 -13.56 -22.57
C LEU A 14 -18.53 -14.59 -22.68
N ASP A 15 -18.50 -15.68 -21.93
CA ASP A 15 -19.61 -16.65 -21.85
C ASP A 15 -20.88 -15.99 -21.31
N LEU A 16 -20.78 -15.16 -20.27
CA LEU A 16 -21.93 -14.46 -19.68
C LEU A 16 -22.68 -13.60 -20.71
N LEU A 17 -21.95 -12.95 -21.62
CA LEU A 17 -22.54 -12.16 -22.72
C LEU A 17 -23.28 -13.00 -23.77
N THR A 18 -23.13 -14.33 -23.78
CA THR A 18 -23.96 -15.19 -24.65
C THR A 18 -25.38 -15.37 -24.10
N LYS A 19 -25.51 -15.35 -22.77
CA LYS A 19 -26.78 -15.49 -22.04
C LYS A 19 -27.51 -14.15 -21.95
N HIS A 20 -26.76 -13.05 -21.87
CA HIS A 20 -27.28 -11.69 -21.81
C HIS A 20 -26.67 -10.85 -22.94
N PRO A 21 -27.43 -10.48 -23.98
CA PRO A 21 -26.86 -9.89 -25.19
C PRO A 21 -26.20 -8.52 -24.94
N ILE A 22 -26.60 -7.77 -23.90
CA ILE A 22 -25.99 -6.50 -23.50
C ILE A 22 -25.95 -6.43 -21.97
N LEU A 23 -24.77 -6.15 -21.39
CA LEU A 23 -24.57 -5.96 -19.95
C LEU A 23 -23.75 -4.71 -19.65
N LYS A 24 -24.00 -4.04 -18.51
CA LYS A 24 -23.12 -3.00 -17.98
C LYS A 24 -22.05 -3.61 -17.10
N LEU A 25 -20.89 -2.95 -16.94
CA LEU A 25 -19.79 -3.39 -16.07
C LEU A 25 -20.23 -3.85 -14.68
N LYS A 26 -21.15 -3.13 -14.02
CA LYS A 26 -21.66 -3.49 -12.68
C LYS A 26 -22.43 -4.82 -12.68
N ASP A 27 -23.11 -5.13 -13.77
CA ASP A 27 -23.96 -6.32 -13.91
C ASP A 27 -23.13 -7.60 -14.12
N PHE A 28 -21.82 -7.48 -14.35
CA PHE A 28 -20.90 -8.62 -14.39
C PHE A 28 -20.44 -9.07 -13.00
N ILE A 29 -20.49 -8.19 -11.99
CA ILE A 29 -19.79 -8.42 -10.72
C ILE A 29 -20.40 -9.58 -9.95
N GLU A 30 -21.72 -9.57 -9.74
CA GLU A 30 -22.41 -10.61 -8.98
C GLU A 30 -22.36 -11.97 -9.69
N PRO A 31 -22.71 -12.12 -10.99
CA PRO A 31 -22.62 -13.42 -11.67
C PRO A 31 -21.21 -13.99 -11.75
N LEU A 32 -20.18 -13.14 -11.90
CA LEU A 32 -18.79 -13.62 -11.91
C LEU A 32 -18.30 -13.95 -10.51
N ALA A 33 -18.70 -13.20 -9.48
CA ALA A 33 -18.37 -13.55 -8.10
C ALA A 33 -18.95 -14.92 -7.71
N GLU A 34 -20.17 -15.22 -8.14
CA GLU A 34 -20.79 -16.54 -7.98
C GLU A 34 -20.03 -17.62 -8.76
N ASP A 35 -19.69 -17.40 -10.03
CA ASP A 35 -18.97 -18.40 -10.86
C ASP A 35 -17.56 -18.72 -10.32
N PHE A 36 -16.91 -17.74 -9.66
CA PHE A 36 -15.60 -17.92 -9.01
C PHE A 36 -15.68 -18.28 -7.52
N ASN A 37 -16.88 -18.48 -6.96
CA ASN A 37 -17.11 -18.76 -5.53
C ASN A 37 -16.41 -17.78 -4.58
N LEU A 38 -16.50 -16.47 -4.87
CA LEU A 38 -15.89 -15.43 -4.04
C LEU A 38 -16.73 -15.10 -2.81
N SER A 39 -16.06 -14.80 -1.69
CA SER A 39 -16.74 -14.28 -0.51
C SER A 39 -17.06 -12.79 -0.63
N GLU A 40 -17.98 -12.28 0.19
CA GLU A 40 -18.31 -10.84 0.23
C GLU A 40 -17.08 -9.99 0.59
N GLU A 41 -16.21 -10.47 1.49
CA GLU A 41 -14.94 -9.82 1.83
C GLU A 41 -13.98 -9.74 0.64
N GLU A 42 -13.99 -10.75 -0.25
CA GLU A 42 -13.13 -10.77 -1.43
C GLU A 42 -13.66 -9.85 -2.53
N VAL A 43 -14.97 -9.80 -2.73
CA VAL A 43 -15.63 -8.88 -3.68
C VAL A 43 -15.45 -7.42 -3.25
N THR A 44 -15.53 -7.15 -1.95
CA THR A 44 -15.42 -5.79 -1.39
C THR A 44 -13.99 -5.38 -1.02
N ARG A 45 -12.99 -6.27 -1.17
CA ARG A 45 -11.59 -5.94 -0.87
C ARG A 45 -11.09 -4.76 -1.69
N MET A 46 -10.61 -3.72 -1.02
CA MET A 46 -10.00 -2.56 -1.66
C MET A 46 -8.49 -2.73 -1.87
N TYR A 47 -7.94 -2.03 -2.86
CA TYR A 47 -6.51 -1.79 -2.91
C TYR A 47 -6.06 -1.06 -1.63
N PRO A 48 -4.83 -1.28 -1.12
CA PRO A 48 -4.37 -0.57 0.08
C PRO A 48 -4.27 0.95 -0.12
N SER A 49 -4.19 1.41 -1.38
CA SER A 49 -4.31 2.83 -1.75
C SER A 49 -5.71 3.43 -1.59
N GLY A 50 -6.74 2.61 -1.33
CA GLY A 50 -8.14 3.04 -1.20
C GLY A 50 -8.84 3.38 -2.53
N ASN A 51 -8.15 3.24 -3.67
CA ASN A 51 -8.65 3.71 -4.98
C ASN A 51 -9.69 2.79 -5.67
N GLY A 52 -10.29 1.85 -4.94
CA GLY A 52 -11.38 1.00 -5.43
C GLY A 52 -11.23 -0.47 -5.09
N HIS A 53 -12.25 -1.25 -5.46
CA HIS A 53 -12.32 -2.68 -5.22
C HIS A 53 -11.48 -3.47 -6.24
N ILE A 54 -10.65 -4.40 -5.75
CA ILE A 54 -9.72 -5.18 -6.57
C ILE A 54 -10.47 -6.00 -7.62
N PHE A 55 -11.50 -6.75 -7.21
CA PHE A 55 -12.25 -7.60 -8.12
C PHE A 55 -12.98 -6.80 -9.21
N TYR A 56 -13.60 -5.68 -8.83
CA TYR A 56 -14.26 -4.78 -9.78
C TYR A 56 -13.30 -4.26 -10.86
N ASP A 57 -12.11 -3.83 -10.45
CA ASP A 57 -11.10 -3.31 -11.39
C ASP A 57 -10.61 -4.42 -12.34
N ARG A 58 -10.38 -5.64 -11.82
CA ARG A 58 -10.00 -6.79 -12.65
C ARG A 58 -11.06 -7.17 -13.68
N VAL A 59 -12.36 -7.13 -13.32
CA VAL A 59 -13.46 -7.31 -14.27
C VAL A 59 -13.47 -6.19 -15.32
N SER A 60 -13.28 -4.93 -14.90
CA SER A 60 -13.16 -3.77 -15.80
C SER A 60 -12.03 -3.94 -16.82
N TRP A 61 -10.87 -4.43 -16.39
CA TRP A 61 -9.73 -4.73 -17.26
C TRP A 61 -9.97 -5.91 -18.17
N ALA A 62 -10.56 -6.99 -17.69
CA ALA A 62 -10.96 -8.15 -18.51
C ALA A 62 -11.83 -7.70 -19.69
N LEU A 63 -12.87 -6.91 -19.41
CA LEU A 63 -13.77 -6.38 -20.43
C LEU A 63 -13.08 -5.36 -21.36
N SER A 64 -12.16 -4.55 -20.82
CA SER A 64 -11.37 -3.61 -21.63
C SER A 64 -10.45 -4.35 -22.62
N TYR A 65 -9.79 -5.42 -22.20
CA TYR A 65 -8.95 -6.23 -23.09
C TYR A 65 -9.76 -6.99 -24.13
N LEU A 66 -10.92 -7.55 -23.78
CA LEU A 66 -11.85 -8.15 -24.76
C LEU A 66 -12.26 -7.13 -25.83
N ASN A 67 -12.59 -5.91 -25.42
CA ASN A 67 -12.94 -4.82 -26.35
C ASN A 67 -11.72 -4.39 -27.19
N MET A 68 -10.54 -4.30 -26.59
CA MET A 68 -9.30 -3.98 -27.32
C MET A 68 -8.89 -5.07 -28.30
N ALA A 69 -9.20 -6.33 -28.03
CA ALA A 69 -9.00 -7.43 -28.96
C ALA A 69 -10.08 -7.51 -30.07
N GLY A 70 -11.13 -6.69 -29.97
CA GLY A 70 -12.28 -6.67 -30.89
C GLY A 70 -13.21 -7.87 -30.74
N LEU A 71 -13.29 -8.46 -29.54
CA LEU A 71 -14.15 -9.61 -29.24
C LEU A 71 -15.53 -9.22 -28.70
N VAL A 72 -15.69 -7.96 -28.29
CA VAL A 72 -16.95 -7.38 -27.84
C VAL A 72 -17.09 -5.98 -28.44
N ASP A 73 -18.32 -5.58 -28.69
CA ASP A 73 -18.71 -4.24 -29.13
C ASP A 73 -19.24 -3.44 -27.93
N LYS A 74 -19.20 -2.10 -28.04
CA LYS A 74 -19.73 -1.17 -27.04
C LYS A 74 -20.89 -0.37 -27.65
N PRO A 75 -22.14 -0.88 -27.58
CA PRO A 75 -23.29 -0.18 -28.15
C PRO A 75 -23.55 1.16 -27.46
N LYS A 76 -23.21 1.25 -26.16
CA LYS A 76 -23.16 2.49 -25.38
C LYS A 76 -21.99 2.45 -24.42
N ARG A 77 -21.61 3.61 -23.89
CA ARG A 77 -20.56 3.70 -22.88
C ARG A 77 -20.86 2.81 -21.68
N GLY A 78 -19.87 2.00 -21.29
CA GLY A 78 -19.97 1.06 -20.15
C GLY A 78 -20.86 -0.17 -20.40
N GLN A 79 -21.43 -0.31 -21.59
CA GLN A 79 -22.17 -1.49 -22.03
C GLN A 79 -21.30 -2.36 -22.93
N TYR A 80 -21.45 -3.67 -22.82
CA TYR A 80 -20.69 -4.66 -23.56
C TYR A 80 -21.64 -5.62 -24.24
N GLN A 81 -21.37 -5.92 -25.51
CA GLN A 81 -22.12 -6.87 -26.32
C GLN A 81 -21.15 -7.82 -27.04
N ILE A 82 -21.40 -9.13 -26.97
CA ILE A 82 -20.54 -10.09 -27.68
C ILE A 82 -20.79 -10.03 -29.20
N ASN A 83 -19.71 -9.96 -29.97
CA ASN A 83 -19.76 -9.92 -31.43
C ASN A 83 -19.45 -11.30 -32.05
N PRO A 84 -19.59 -11.50 -33.38
CA PRO A 84 -19.34 -12.79 -34.01
C PRO A 84 -17.93 -13.35 -33.75
N GLN A 85 -16.92 -12.48 -33.66
CA GLN A 85 -15.54 -12.86 -33.39
C GLN A 85 -15.37 -13.36 -31.94
N GLY A 86 -16.01 -12.69 -30.97
CA GLY A 86 -16.08 -13.15 -29.58
C GLY A 86 -16.73 -14.52 -29.45
N ARG A 87 -17.87 -14.73 -30.13
CA ARG A 87 -18.56 -16.04 -30.16
C ARG A 87 -17.67 -17.14 -30.74
N GLN A 88 -16.90 -16.83 -31.77
CA GLN A 88 -15.97 -17.80 -32.35
C GLN A 88 -14.87 -18.21 -31.36
N MET A 89 -14.38 -17.28 -30.53
CA MET A 89 -13.34 -17.59 -29.54
C MET A 89 -13.83 -18.45 -28.37
N LEU A 90 -15.15 -18.48 -28.08
CA LEU A 90 -15.72 -19.42 -27.10
C LEU A 90 -15.60 -20.88 -27.55
N ASN A 91 -15.51 -21.15 -28.86
CA ASN A 91 -15.29 -22.50 -29.40
C ASN A 91 -13.81 -22.92 -29.38
N SER A 92 -12.90 -22.04 -28.98
CA SER A 92 -11.45 -22.33 -28.86
C SER A 92 -10.86 -21.57 -27.67
N PRO A 93 -11.36 -21.83 -26.45
CA PRO A 93 -11.00 -21.08 -25.24
C PRO A 93 -9.49 -21.08 -24.97
N GLU A 94 -8.80 -22.17 -25.33
CA GLU A 94 -7.35 -22.32 -25.18
C GLU A 94 -6.53 -21.33 -26.03
N LYS A 95 -7.14 -20.70 -27.04
CA LYS A 95 -6.50 -19.70 -27.91
C LYS A 95 -6.83 -18.26 -27.54
N LEU A 96 -7.79 -18.04 -26.64
CA LEU A 96 -8.33 -16.73 -26.30
C LEU A 96 -7.22 -15.77 -25.85
N GLU A 97 -6.43 -16.16 -24.86
CA GLU A 97 -5.38 -15.32 -24.28
C GLU A 97 -4.30 -14.96 -25.32
N LYS A 98 -3.83 -15.95 -26.06
CA LYS A 98 -2.84 -15.76 -27.14
C LYS A 98 -3.39 -14.85 -28.26
N TYR A 99 -4.69 -14.92 -28.54
CA TYR A 99 -5.35 -14.05 -29.51
C TYR A 99 -5.37 -12.60 -29.03
N ILE A 100 -5.77 -12.38 -27.77
CA ILE A 100 -5.83 -11.05 -27.15
C ILE A 100 -4.44 -10.43 -27.14
N GLN A 101 -3.43 -11.15 -26.65
CA GLN A 101 -2.05 -10.68 -26.60
C GLN A 101 -1.55 -10.22 -27.99
N LYS A 102 -1.72 -11.07 -29.01
CA LYS A 102 -1.31 -10.76 -30.39
C LYS A 102 -2.05 -9.54 -30.98
N LYS A 103 -3.28 -9.26 -30.54
CA LYS A 103 -4.05 -8.08 -30.98
C LYS A 103 -3.59 -6.81 -30.27
N LEU A 104 -3.26 -6.90 -28.99
CA LEU A 104 -2.72 -5.78 -28.20
C LEU A 104 -1.34 -5.34 -28.72
N GLU A 105 -0.44 -6.30 -28.97
CA GLU A 105 0.90 -6.06 -29.56
C GLU A 105 0.85 -5.41 -30.95
N LYS A 106 -0.21 -5.62 -31.72
CA LYS A 106 -0.41 -4.99 -33.03
C LYS A 106 -1.00 -3.59 -32.94
N ARG A 107 -1.69 -3.28 -31.84
CA ARG A 107 -2.28 -1.95 -31.59
C ARG A 107 -1.27 -0.98 -30.98
N GLU A 108 -0.25 -1.49 -30.30
CA GLU A 108 0.93 -0.73 -29.91
C GLU A 108 1.97 -0.78 -31.03
N PRO A 109 2.14 0.26 -31.87
CA PRO A 109 3.26 0.29 -32.80
C PRO A 109 4.55 0.25 -31.99
N THR A 110 5.31 -0.82 -32.19
CA THR A 110 6.60 -1.15 -31.57
C THR A 110 7.51 0.08 -31.51
N ARG A 111 7.62 0.72 -30.33
CA ARG A 111 8.82 1.50 -29.99
C ARG A 111 9.95 0.48 -29.87
N LYS A 112 10.69 0.33 -30.97
CA LYS A 112 11.84 -0.56 -31.11
C LYS A 112 12.73 -0.54 -29.86
N LYS A 113 13.06 -1.75 -29.40
CA LYS A 113 14.31 -2.14 -28.75
C LYS A 113 15.45 -1.15 -29.03
N LYS A 114 15.96 -0.53 -27.97
CA LYS A 114 17.39 -0.26 -27.86
C LYS A 114 17.89 -0.98 -26.62
N GLU A 115 18.71 -1.99 -26.88
CA GLU A 115 19.62 -2.58 -25.91
C GLU A 115 20.54 -1.48 -25.36
N ALA A 116 20.70 -1.49 -24.04
CA ALA A 116 21.92 -1.09 -23.37
C ALA A 116 22.05 -1.94 -22.09
N THR A 117 22.89 -2.96 -22.18
CA THR A 117 23.69 -3.58 -21.10
C THR A 117 24.14 -2.48 -20.12
N THR A 118 24.07 -2.62 -18.79
CA THR A 118 24.95 -3.43 -17.94
C THR A 118 24.49 -3.33 -16.46
N THR A 119 24.52 -4.46 -15.75
CA THR A 119 24.70 -4.62 -14.28
C THR A 119 23.91 -3.72 -13.31
N ASP A 120 22.85 -4.26 -12.68
CA ASP A 120 22.97 -4.72 -11.29
C ASP A 120 21.93 -5.80 -10.96
N LYS A 121 22.36 -6.86 -10.27
CA LYS A 121 21.49 -7.98 -9.86
C LYS A 121 20.82 -7.62 -8.54
N LEU A 122 19.68 -6.97 -8.62
CA LEU A 122 18.62 -7.15 -7.63
C LEU A 122 17.66 -8.17 -8.21
N SER A 123 17.38 -9.22 -7.45
CA SER A 123 16.47 -10.30 -7.82
C SER A 123 15.07 -9.74 -8.06
N ILE A 124 14.77 -9.44 -9.32
CA ILE A 124 13.43 -9.16 -9.81
C ILE A 124 12.66 -10.48 -9.68
N GLU A 125 11.81 -10.56 -8.66
CA GLU A 125 10.75 -11.56 -8.60
C GLU A 125 9.96 -11.49 -9.92
N LYS A 126 9.67 -12.67 -10.47
CA LYS A 126 9.03 -12.91 -11.77
C LYS A 126 8.03 -11.79 -12.11
N GLU A 127 8.23 -11.15 -13.26
CA GLU A 127 7.20 -10.32 -13.89
C GLU A 127 5.94 -11.21 -14.05
N ASP A 128 4.92 -10.96 -13.22
CA ASP A 128 3.59 -11.53 -13.38
C ASP A 128 3.01 -10.90 -14.66
N GLU A 129 3.19 -11.57 -15.81
CA GLU A 129 2.61 -11.16 -17.10
C GLU A 129 1.10 -10.91 -17.01
N ASP A 130 0.44 -11.55 -16.04
CA ASP A 130 -1.01 -11.57 -15.82
C ASP A 130 -1.54 -10.46 -14.87
N SER A 131 -0.69 -9.52 -14.43
CA SER A 131 -1.13 -8.40 -13.60
C SER A 131 -1.69 -7.25 -14.44
N THR A 132 -2.80 -6.64 -13.97
CA THR A 132 -3.35 -5.44 -14.63
C THR A 132 -2.29 -4.33 -14.65
N PRO A 133 -2.35 -3.38 -15.60
CA PRO A 133 -1.45 -2.21 -15.59
C PRO A 133 -1.52 -1.43 -14.28
N GLN A 134 -2.70 -1.37 -13.65
CA GLN A 134 -2.92 -0.73 -12.37
C GLN A 134 -2.19 -1.47 -11.23
N GLU A 135 -2.25 -2.80 -11.21
CA GLU A 135 -1.52 -3.63 -10.24
C GLU A 135 -0.01 -3.53 -10.44
N LYS A 136 0.46 -3.52 -11.70
CA LYS A 136 1.88 -3.29 -12.01
C LYS A 136 2.33 -1.95 -11.42
N LEU A 137 1.58 -0.88 -11.67
CA LEU A 137 1.87 0.44 -11.13
C LEU A 137 1.87 0.45 -9.60
N TYR A 138 0.88 -0.19 -8.97
CA TYR A 138 0.79 -0.28 -7.52
C TYR A 138 1.95 -1.08 -6.91
N ASN A 139 2.28 -2.23 -7.47
CA ASN A 139 3.42 -3.04 -7.02
C ASN A 139 4.74 -2.29 -7.19
N SER A 140 4.91 -1.59 -8.32
CA SER A 140 6.07 -0.71 -8.52
C SER A 140 6.12 0.40 -7.47
N PHE A 141 4.98 1.03 -7.16
CA PHE A 141 4.90 2.06 -6.13
C PHE A 141 5.27 1.54 -4.73
N GLU A 142 4.74 0.37 -4.34
CA GLU A 142 5.09 -0.28 -3.07
C GLU A 142 6.57 -0.65 -2.99
N ASN A 143 7.15 -1.11 -4.10
CA ASN A 143 8.57 -1.43 -4.15
C ASN A 143 9.45 -0.18 -4.04
N ILE A 144 9.07 0.93 -4.68
CA ILE A 144 9.72 2.23 -4.51
C ILE A 144 9.64 2.67 -3.04
N ARG A 145 8.45 2.61 -2.44
CA ARG A 145 8.21 2.95 -1.01
C ARG A 145 9.11 2.13 -0.09
N LYS A 146 9.19 0.80 -0.29
CA LYS A 146 10.10 -0.08 0.48
C LYS A 146 11.58 0.26 0.30
N SER A 147 12.00 0.61 -0.91
CA SER A 147 13.38 1.06 -1.17
C SER A 147 13.70 2.34 -0.40
N ILE A 148 12.78 3.31 -0.43
CA ILE A 148 12.91 4.56 0.32
C ILE A 148 12.95 4.30 1.83
N TYR A 149 12.20 3.32 2.34
CA TYR A 149 12.25 2.96 3.75
C TYR A 149 13.63 2.46 4.20
N ALA A 150 14.26 1.64 3.38
CA ALA A 150 15.63 1.19 3.63
C ALA A 150 16.60 2.39 3.64
N GLU A 151 16.47 3.31 2.67
CA GLU A 151 17.29 4.52 2.59
C GLU A 151 17.09 5.45 3.81
N ILE A 152 15.85 5.61 4.28
CA ILE A 152 15.53 6.36 5.51
C ILE A 152 16.29 5.74 6.69
N LEU A 153 16.20 4.43 6.89
CA LEU A 153 16.83 3.75 8.01
C LEU A 153 18.37 3.84 7.95
N ASP A 154 18.97 3.61 6.78
CA ASP A 154 20.41 3.74 6.59
C ASP A 154 20.87 5.18 6.85
N THR A 155 20.08 6.15 6.40
CA THR A 155 20.34 7.58 6.66
C THR A 155 20.30 7.88 8.15
N ILE A 156 19.31 7.38 8.89
CA ILE A 156 19.22 7.54 10.35
C ILE A 156 20.41 6.87 11.06
N LEU A 157 20.80 5.68 10.62
CA LEU A 157 21.95 4.95 11.17
C LEU A 157 23.28 5.66 10.90
N SER A 158 23.37 6.53 9.88
CA SER A 158 24.53 7.39 9.67
C SER A 158 24.62 8.56 10.66
N LYS A 159 23.54 8.88 11.38
CA LYS A 159 23.49 10.01 12.33
C LYS A 159 23.89 9.59 13.75
N THR A 160 24.17 10.57 14.58
CA THR A 160 24.50 10.34 16.00
C THR A 160 23.23 9.94 16.78
N PRO A 161 23.36 9.25 17.94
CA PRO A 161 22.21 8.92 18.79
C PRO A 161 21.38 10.15 19.19
N ILE A 162 22.03 11.28 19.51
CA ILE A 162 21.35 12.53 19.89
C ILE A 162 20.49 13.07 18.74
N GLU A 163 20.99 12.99 17.50
CA GLU A 163 20.20 13.42 16.32
C GLU A 163 19.02 12.49 16.06
N PHE A 164 19.14 11.20 16.37
CA PHE A 164 18.01 10.27 16.30
C PHE A 164 16.93 10.58 17.33
N GLU A 165 17.30 10.88 18.57
CA GLU A 165 16.36 11.32 19.62
C GLU A 165 15.60 12.59 19.19
N ARG A 166 16.31 13.56 18.61
CA ARG A 166 15.71 14.78 18.04
C ARG A 166 14.75 14.48 16.90
N LEU A 167 15.13 13.59 15.98
CA LEU A 167 14.28 13.18 14.85
C LEU A 167 12.98 12.55 15.33
N VAL A 168 13.06 11.68 16.34
CA VAL A 168 11.88 11.03 16.95
C VAL A 168 10.90 12.04 17.53
N VAL A 169 11.40 13.05 18.25
CA VAL A 169 10.54 14.12 18.78
C VAL A 169 9.90 14.92 17.65
N GLN A 170 10.67 15.29 16.61
CA GLN A 170 10.14 16.01 15.45
C GLN A 170 9.07 15.21 14.71
N LEU A 171 9.23 13.89 14.59
CA LEU A 171 8.24 13.01 13.97
C LEU A 171 6.92 13.04 14.72
N LEU A 172 6.94 12.88 16.04
CA LEU A 172 5.71 12.91 16.83
C LEU A 172 5.03 14.29 16.78
N GLN A 173 5.80 15.37 16.78
CA GLN A 173 5.24 16.72 16.55
C GLN A 173 4.60 16.85 15.17
N LYS A 174 5.24 16.31 14.12
CA LYS A 174 4.69 16.29 12.75
C LYS A 174 3.40 15.46 12.66
N MET A 175 3.27 14.44 13.49
CA MET A 175 2.04 13.64 13.65
C MET A 175 0.93 14.35 14.43
N GLY A 176 1.21 15.52 15.02
CA GLY A 176 0.23 16.35 15.75
C GLY A 176 0.31 16.24 17.27
N TYR A 177 1.23 15.44 17.83
CA TYR A 177 1.43 15.39 19.28
C TYR A 177 2.06 16.72 19.76
N GLY A 178 1.59 17.19 20.92
CA GLY A 178 2.06 18.42 21.55
C GLY A 178 1.45 19.73 21.01
N GLY A 179 0.71 19.69 19.89
CA GLY A 179 0.04 20.86 19.31
C GLY A 179 0.98 21.86 18.61
N GLU A 180 0.41 22.97 18.11
CA GLU A 180 1.12 24.05 17.40
C GLU A 180 2.02 24.93 18.30
N ILE A 181 2.17 24.56 19.57
CA ILE A 181 2.94 25.33 20.55
C ILE A 181 4.43 25.10 20.29
N LYS A 182 5.17 26.17 19.98
CA LYS A 182 6.65 26.17 20.03
C LYS A 182 7.08 25.62 21.41
N ASP A 183 7.91 24.57 21.42
CA ASP A 183 8.41 23.87 22.63
C ASP A 183 7.47 22.82 23.25
N SER A 184 6.53 22.25 22.49
CA SER A 184 5.65 21.17 22.98
C SER A 184 6.33 19.81 23.21
N GLY A 185 7.46 19.57 22.53
CA GLY A 185 8.34 18.43 22.73
C GLY A 185 9.66 18.92 23.29
N MET A 186 10.04 18.43 24.46
CA MET A 186 11.36 18.69 25.02
C MET A 186 12.19 17.41 24.90
N VAL A 187 13.31 17.50 24.17
CA VAL A 187 14.40 16.55 24.37
C VAL A 187 14.92 16.84 25.78
N THR A 188 14.65 15.93 26.70
CA THR A 188 15.12 16.09 28.07
C THR A 188 16.64 16.14 28.04
N LYS A 189 17.25 17.08 28.78
CA LYS A 189 18.70 17.02 29.01
C LYS A 189 19.00 15.63 29.54
N ALA A 190 19.99 14.96 28.94
CA ALA A 190 20.51 13.66 29.38
C ALA A 190 20.59 13.66 30.92
N SER A 191 19.57 13.08 31.55
CA SER A 191 19.38 13.08 32.98
C SER A 191 19.25 11.63 33.39
N ASN A 192 19.78 11.31 34.57
CA ASN A 192 20.02 9.97 35.13
C ASN A 192 18.76 9.09 35.33
N ASP A 193 17.70 9.27 34.54
CA ASP A 193 16.37 8.67 34.75
C ASP A 193 16.23 7.28 34.09
N GLY A 194 17.35 6.62 33.76
CA GLY A 194 17.36 5.17 33.52
C GLY A 194 16.68 4.69 32.23
N GLY A 195 16.35 5.58 31.28
CA GLY A 195 15.79 5.18 29.97
C GLY A 195 14.72 6.11 29.39
N ILE A 196 14.74 7.40 29.68
CA ILE A 196 13.82 8.36 29.04
C ILE A 196 14.67 9.37 28.25
N ASP A 197 14.44 9.42 26.93
CA ASP A 197 15.18 10.28 26.02
C ASP A 197 14.40 11.55 25.66
N GLY A 198 13.08 11.55 25.87
CA GLY A 198 12.24 12.72 25.60
C GLY A 198 10.86 12.63 26.24
N VAL A 199 10.20 13.81 26.33
CA VAL A 199 8.82 13.93 26.78
C VAL A 199 8.07 14.84 25.83
N ILE A 200 6.92 14.38 25.36
CA ILE A 200 6.02 15.15 24.51
C ILE A 200 4.64 15.23 25.15
N LYS A 201 3.98 16.38 25.03
CA LYS A 201 2.59 16.53 25.48
C LYS A 201 1.68 15.72 24.56
N GLU A 202 0.69 15.05 25.14
CA GLU A 202 -0.32 14.30 24.38
C GLU A 202 -1.28 15.25 23.65
N ASP A 203 -1.58 16.39 24.28
CA ASP A 203 -2.57 17.36 23.84
C ASP A 203 -2.05 18.80 24.00
N ILE A 204 -2.77 19.76 23.40
CA ILE A 204 -2.42 21.19 23.41
C ILE A 204 -2.40 21.76 24.84
N LEU A 205 -3.33 21.32 25.71
CA LEU A 205 -3.42 21.76 27.10
C LEU A 205 -2.31 21.13 27.97
N GLY A 206 -1.68 20.05 27.49
CA GLY A 206 -0.59 19.36 28.16
C GLY A 206 -1.04 18.60 29.41
N LEU A 207 -2.30 18.15 29.43
CA LEU A 207 -2.84 17.34 30.52
C LEU A 207 -2.21 15.95 30.52
N GLY A 208 -1.99 15.39 29.33
CA GLY A 208 -1.25 14.14 29.13
C GLY A 208 0.21 14.37 28.76
N ARG A 209 1.10 13.49 29.23
CA ARG A 209 2.50 13.40 28.81
C ARG A 209 2.80 12.00 28.29
N ILE A 210 3.49 11.95 27.16
CA ILE A 210 3.98 10.74 26.54
C ILE A 210 5.50 10.76 26.67
N TYR A 211 6.04 9.72 27.26
CA TYR A 211 7.48 9.56 27.46
C TYR A 211 8.08 8.73 26.34
N LEU A 212 9.28 9.07 25.92
CA LEU A 212 9.91 8.54 24.72
C LEU A 212 11.23 7.87 25.09
N GLN A 213 11.47 6.69 24.50
CA GLN A 213 12.77 6.05 24.44
C GLN A 213 13.07 5.77 22.97
N ALA A 214 14.24 6.18 22.51
CA ALA A 214 14.73 6.06 21.16
C ALA A 214 16.06 5.26 21.16
N LYS A 215 16.04 4.03 20.67
CA LYS A 215 17.27 3.20 20.53
C LYS A 215 17.72 3.12 19.06
N ARG A 216 18.89 3.66 18.78
CA ARG A 216 19.53 3.58 17.45
C ARG A 216 20.43 2.35 17.36
N TYR A 217 19.84 1.18 17.07
CA TYR A 217 20.55 -0.10 16.97
C TYR A 217 20.69 -0.54 15.51
N LYS A 218 21.68 -1.38 15.20
CA LYS A 218 21.80 -2.01 13.88
C LYS A 218 20.55 -2.85 13.58
N LEU A 219 20.19 -2.97 12.30
CA LEU A 219 18.95 -3.60 11.84
C LEU A 219 18.82 -5.08 12.26
N ASP A 220 19.93 -5.77 12.49
CA ASP A 220 20.00 -7.17 12.91
C ASP A 220 19.97 -7.35 14.44
N SER A 221 20.11 -6.25 15.19
CA SER A 221 20.25 -6.24 16.64
C SER A 221 18.90 -5.95 17.29
N GLY A 222 18.14 -6.99 17.60
CA GLY A 222 16.80 -6.87 18.18
C GLY A 222 16.78 -6.35 19.62
N ILE A 223 15.82 -5.49 19.94
CA ILE A 223 15.55 -5.01 21.29
C ILE A 223 14.99 -6.16 22.13
N GLN A 224 15.65 -6.43 23.25
CA GLN A 224 15.30 -7.51 24.16
C GLN A 224 14.36 -7.04 25.26
N ARG A 225 13.76 -8.02 25.96
CA ARG A 225 12.78 -7.77 27.03
C ARG A 225 13.33 -6.89 28.14
N ASP A 226 14.60 -7.02 28.51
CA ASP A 226 15.21 -6.27 29.60
C ASP A 226 15.27 -4.75 29.30
N GLU A 227 15.50 -4.36 28.05
CA GLU A 227 15.46 -2.95 27.63
C GLU A 227 14.06 -2.36 27.79
N VAL A 228 13.02 -3.11 27.38
CA VAL A 228 11.63 -2.67 27.55
C VAL A 228 11.25 -2.60 29.03
N GLN A 229 11.70 -3.57 29.84
CA GLN A 229 11.50 -3.56 31.30
C GLN A 229 12.14 -2.33 31.97
N LYS A 230 13.37 -1.96 31.58
CA LYS A 230 14.02 -0.74 32.07
C LYS A 230 13.19 0.50 31.76
N PHE A 231 12.69 0.61 30.53
CA PHE A 231 11.81 1.72 30.15
C PHE A 231 10.53 1.76 30.98
N VAL A 232 9.88 0.61 31.20
CA VAL A 232 8.68 0.53 32.06
C VAL A 232 8.98 0.97 33.49
N GLY A 233 10.12 0.58 34.06
CA GLY A 233 10.55 1.03 35.38
C GLY A 233 10.81 2.55 35.44
N ALA A 234 11.37 3.12 34.37
CA ALA A 234 11.56 4.57 34.25
C ALA A 234 10.21 5.32 34.21
N LEU A 235 9.21 4.79 33.50
CA LEU A 235 7.85 5.36 33.48
C LEU A 235 7.23 5.40 34.88
N GLN A 236 7.37 4.33 35.66
CA GLN A 236 6.88 4.28 37.04
C GLN A 236 7.55 5.35 37.92
N THR A 237 8.86 5.53 37.77
CA THR A 237 9.62 6.57 38.48
C THR A 237 9.13 7.97 38.10
N ALA A 238 8.81 8.18 36.82
CA ALA A 238 8.24 9.42 36.30
C ALA A 238 6.72 9.58 36.59
N GLN A 239 6.13 8.68 37.38
CA GLN A 239 4.70 8.63 37.70
C GLN A 239 3.79 8.69 36.46
N SER A 240 4.22 8.01 35.40
CA SER A 240 3.50 7.93 34.13
C SER A 240 3.21 6.49 33.75
N ASN A 241 2.15 6.30 32.98
CA ASN A 241 1.78 5.02 32.40
C ASN A 241 1.76 5.06 30.86
N LYS A 242 2.14 6.18 30.22
CA LYS A 242 2.13 6.32 28.75
C LYS A 242 3.55 6.49 28.21
N GLY A 243 3.92 5.64 27.25
CA GLY A 243 5.22 5.76 26.59
C GLY A 243 5.26 5.19 25.19
N VAL A 244 6.22 5.67 24.40
CA VAL A 244 6.54 5.14 23.08
C VAL A 244 8.01 4.72 23.06
N PHE A 245 8.26 3.47 22.73
CA PHE A 245 9.60 2.93 22.52
C PHE A 245 9.84 2.81 21.02
N ILE A 246 10.79 3.59 20.51
CA ILE A 246 11.14 3.66 19.09
C ILE A 246 12.53 3.09 18.88
N THR A 247 12.70 2.27 17.84
CA THR A 247 14.00 1.71 17.47
C THR A 247 14.18 1.72 15.95
N THR A 248 15.43 1.81 15.49
CA THR A 248 15.78 1.58 14.07
C THR A 248 15.80 0.09 13.72
N SER A 249 15.74 -0.80 14.71
CA SER A 249 15.78 -2.26 14.56
C SER A 249 14.39 -2.88 14.76
N TYR A 250 14.31 -4.11 15.29
CA TYR A 250 13.07 -4.81 15.62
C TYR A 250 12.98 -5.11 17.13
N PHE A 251 11.78 -5.45 17.61
CA PHE A 251 11.56 -5.97 18.96
C PHE A 251 11.52 -7.50 18.92
N SER A 252 12.17 -8.15 19.88
CA SER A 252 12.07 -9.60 20.01
C SER A 252 10.67 -10.03 20.45
N SER A 253 10.28 -11.27 20.16
CA SER A 253 8.99 -11.82 20.59
C SER A 253 8.81 -11.73 22.11
N GLY A 254 9.89 -11.90 22.88
CA GLY A 254 9.88 -11.73 24.33
C GLY A 254 9.66 -10.28 24.79
N ALA A 255 10.13 -9.29 24.02
CA ALA A 255 9.88 -7.88 24.29
C ALA A 255 8.41 -7.51 24.00
N ILE A 256 7.88 -7.95 22.86
CA ILE A 256 6.48 -7.73 22.45
C ILE A 256 5.53 -8.39 23.46
N GLY A 257 5.71 -9.69 23.73
CA GLY A 257 4.86 -10.43 24.67
C GLY A 257 4.93 -9.87 26.10
N TYR A 258 6.03 -9.24 26.49
CA TYR A 258 6.10 -8.54 27.78
C TYR A 258 5.18 -7.32 27.81
N VAL A 259 5.17 -6.47 26.77
CA VAL A 259 4.26 -5.31 26.70
C VAL A 259 2.80 -5.76 26.72
N GLU A 260 2.46 -6.79 25.94
CA GLU A 260 1.11 -7.36 25.90
C GLU A 260 0.67 -7.90 27.28
N SER A 261 1.60 -8.45 28.06
CA SER A 261 1.33 -8.95 29.43
C SER A 261 1.07 -7.88 30.48
N LEU A 262 1.25 -6.58 30.17
CA LEU A 262 1.04 -5.49 31.13
C LEU A 262 -0.46 -5.18 31.37
N HIS A 263 -1.38 -5.82 30.63
CA HIS A 263 -2.84 -5.78 30.83
C HIS A 263 -3.42 -4.38 31.11
N GLY A 264 -2.91 -3.34 30.44
CA GLY A 264 -3.42 -1.97 30.53
C GLY A 264 -2.95 -1.16 31.75
N SER A 265 -2.10 -1.72 32.62
CA SER A 265 -1.45 -0.95 33.69
C SER A 265 -0.50 0.12 33.16
N ASN A 266 0.15 -0.16 32.02
CA ASN A 266 0.95 0.77 31.23
C ASN A 266 0.53 0.68 29.75
N ASN A 267 0.33 1.83 29.12
CA ASN A 267 0.09 1.98 27.69
C ASN A 267 1.41 2.30 26.98
N ILE A 268 2.05 1.25 26.46
CA ILE A 268 3.34 1.33 25.78
C ILE A 268 3.15 0.98 24.31
N VAL A 269 3.55 1.89 23.44
CA VAL A 269 3.58 1.67 21.99
C VAL A 269 5.00 1.33 21.55
N LEU A 270 5.16 0.21 20.86
CA LEU A 270 6.41 -0.20 20.25
C LEU A 270 6.43 0.20 18.77
N VAL A 271 7.45 0.96 18.35
CA VAL A 271 7.65 1.39 16.96
C VAL A 271 8.99 0.86 16.48
N ASP A 272 8.95 -0.16 15.64
CA ASP A 272 10.15 -0.74 15.04
C ASP A 272 10.64 0.08 13.83
N GLY A 273 11.77 -0.31 13.26
CA GLY A 273 12.40 0.41 12.14
C GLY A 273 11.49 0.48 10.91
N LYS A 274 10.71 -0.57 10.63
CA LYS A 274 9.78 -0.57 9.50
C LYS A 274 8.68 0.47 9.70
N LYS A 275 8.05 0.46 10.89
CA LYS A 275 6.98 1.40 11.22
C LYS A 275 7.49 2.83 11.32
N LEU A 276 8.70 3.03 11.86
CA LEU A 276 9.37 4.32 11.91
C LEU A 276 9.58 4.90 10.50
N ALA A 277 10.11 4.11 9.57
CA ALA A 277 10.34 4.56 8.19
C ALA A 277 9.02 4.89 7.47
N GLU A 278 7.99 4.07 7.70
CA GLU A 278 6.64 4.35 7.22
C GLU A 278 6.09 5.68 7.74
N PHE A 279 6.22 5.94 9.04
CA PHE A 279 5.78 7.22 9.60
C PHE A 279 6.56 8.42 9.06
N ILE A 280 7.88 8.30 8.89
CA ILE A 280 8.69 9.38 8.30
C ILE A 280 8.22 9.70 6.88
N TYR A 281 7.94 8.66 6.09
CA TYR A 281 7.44 8.79 4.72
C TYR A 281 6.03 9.40 4.68
N ASP A 282 5.08 8.83 5.42
CA ASP A 282 3.67 9.22 5.39
C ASP A 282 3.43 10.64 5.94
N PHE A 283 4.19 11.05 6.96
CA PHE A 283 4.13 12.41 7.52
C PHE A 283 5.10 13.38 6.85
N GLY A 284 5.88 12.92 5.86
CA GLY A 284 6.77 13.75 5.05
C GLY A 284 7.88 14.45 5.86
N LEU A 285 8.39 13.83 6.91
CA LEU A 285 9.45 14.43 7.73
C LEU A 285 10.81 14.32 7.00
N GLY A 286 11.35 15.45 6.55
CA GLY A 286 12.61 15.47 5.80
C GLY A 286 12.50 14.90 4.38
N MET A 287 11.28 14.67 3.90
CA MET A 287 10.99 14.14 2.56
C MET A 287 10.57 15.29 1.62
N GLN A 288 10.77 15.09 0.31
CA GLN A 288 10.29 15.98 -0.73
C GLN A 288 9.56 15.16 -1.81
N VAL A 289 8.52 15.75 -2.40
CA VAL A 289 7.83 15.12 -3.54
C VAL A 289 8.72 15.24 -4.75
N GLU A 290 9.26 14.11 -5.22
CA GLU A 290 10.08 14.06 -6.43
C GLU A 290 9.22 14.13 -7.71
N GLN A 291 8.09 13.43 -7.73
CA GLN A 291 7.20 13.37 -8.88
C GLN A 291 5.74 13.14 -8.49
N THR A 292 4.82 13.59 -9.34
CA THR A 292 3.37 13.32 -9.22
C THR A 292 2.87 12.67 -10.49
N ILE A 293 2.24 11.50 -10.37
CA ILE A 293 1.66 10.76 -11.49
C ILE A 293 0.14 10.91 -11.43
N GLU A 294 -0.44 11.56 -12.45
CA GLU A 294 -1.90 11.70 -12.58
C GLU A 294 -2.47 10.63 -13.53
N ILE A 295 -3.44 9.85 -13.06
CA ILE A 295 -4.22 8.92 -13.88
C ILE A 295 -5.61 9.51 -14.10
N LYS A 296 -5.93 9.87 -15.35
CA LYS A 296 -7.21 10.50 -15.70
C LYS A 296 -8.22 9.45 -16.14
N LYS A 297 -9.44 9.55 -15.60
CA LYS A 297 -10.61 8.80 -16.07
C LYS A 297 -11.51 9.74 -16.86
N LEU A 298 -12.18 9.23 -17.88
CA LEU A 298 -13.23 9.98 -18.57
C LEU A 298 -14.36 10.32 -17.58
N ASP A 299 -14.74 11.58 -17.53
CA ASP A 299 -15.92 12.04 -16.78
C ASP A 299 -17.20 11.46 -17.40
N ALA A 300 -17.93 10.62 -16.68
CA ALA A 300 -19.15 9.99 -17.19
C ALA A 300 -20.18 11.04 -17.62
N ASP A 301 -20.50 11.94 -16.71
CA ASP A 301 -21.58 12.90 -16.83
C ASP A 301 -21.30 13.92 -17.94
N TYR A 302 -20.03 14.33 -18.08
CA TYR A 302 -19.63 15.24 -19.15
C TYR A 302 -19.88 14.64 -20.54
N TRP A 303 -19.46 13.41 -20.80
CA TRP A 303 -19.62 12.79 -22.13
C TRP A 303 -21.04 12.28 -22.37
N ASP A 304 -21.74 11.77 -21.35
CA ASP A 304 -23.12 11.30 -21.47
C ASP A 304 -24.10 12.47 -21.73
N SER A 305 -23.70 13.71 -21.42
CA SER A 305 -24.43 14.92 -21.82
C SER A 305 -24.36 15.21 -23.32
N MET A 306 -23.44 14.58 -24.05
CA MET A 306 -23.31 14.72 -25.50
C MET A 306 -24.22 13.72 -26.22
N LYS A 307 -24.74 14.10 -27.40
CA LYS A 307 -25.55 13.18 -28.21
C LYS A 307 -24.66 12.13 -28.87
N ASP A 308 -25.00 10.86 -28.67
CA ASP A 308 -24.46 9.75 -29.45
C ASP A 308 -24.89 9.86 -30.92
N GLN A 309 -24.12 9.30 -31.85
CA GLN A 309 -24.55 9.14 -33.24
C GLN A 309 -25.64 8.05 -33.32
N ASP A 310 -26.74 8.37 -34.03
CA ASP A 310 -27.83 7.44 -34.35
C ASP A 310 -27.39 6.33 -35.33
#